data_AF-A0AAJ0FTM4-F1
#
_entry.id   AF-A0AAJ0FTM4-F1
#
_cell.length_a   1.000
_cell.length_b   1.000
_cell.length_c   1.000
_cell.angle_alpha   90.00
_cell.angle_beta   90.00
_cell.angle_gamma   90.00
#
_symmetry.space_group_name_H-M   'P 1'
#
loop_
_entity.id
_entity.type
_entity.pdbx_description
1 polymer ?
#
loop_
_entity_poly.entity_id
_entity_poly.type
_entity_poly.pdbx_seq_one_letter_code
_entity_poly.pdbx_strand_id
1 'polypeptide(L)'
;MENTTSNRNFVEVLKLSVQPGGKYQTGGVALNAAHSVAVNYPTSNAVLPAWRDSIVQILVFAPWDLKASLSSNLAGNDYLNQVTVPALTAVAPNSGAYLNKANLQQDH
;
A
#
# COMPACT_ATOMS: atom_id res chain seq x y z
N MET A 1 21.80 -6.28 6.67
CA MET A 1 21.74 -7.53 5.88
C MET A 1 20.50 -7.45 5.01
N GLU A 2 20.66 -7.60 3.71
CA GLU A 2 19.55 -7.60 2.76
C GLU A 2 18.69 -8.86 2.97
N ASN A 3 17.42 -8.70 3.35
CA ASN A 3 16.51 -9.82 3.53
C ASN A 3 15.93 -10.20 2.16
N THR A 4 16.64 -11.07 1.43
CA THR A 4 16.28 -11.52 0.08
C THR A 4 14.88 -12.15 0.01
N THR A 5 14.41 -12.76 1.09
CA THR A 5 13.06 -13.30 1.20
C THR A 5 12.02 -12.18 1.28
N SER A 6 12.28 -11.14 2.06
CA SER A 6 11.41 -9.95 2.13
C SER A 6 11.33 -9.23 0.78
N ASN A 7 12.46 -9.01 0.11
CA ASN A 7 12.50 -8.38 -1.22
C ASN A 7 11.73 -9.20 -2.26
N ARG A 8 11.88 -10.54 -2.23
CA ARG A 8 11.11 -11.43 -3.10
C ARG A 8 9.62 -11.34 -2.82
N ASN A 9 9.21 -11.43 -1.55
CA ASN A 9 7.81 -11.35 -1.15
C ASN A 9 7.20 -10.02 -1.59
N PHE A 10 7.92 -8.91 -1.40
CA PHE A 10 7.49 -7.60 -1.88
C PHE A 10 7.22 -7.60 -3.38
N VAL A 11 8.15 -8.11 -4.19
CA VAL A 11 7.96 -8.22 -5.65
C VAL A 11 6.77 -9.11 -6.02
N GLU A 12 6.58 -10.25 -5.34
CA GLU A 12 5.41 -11.11 -5.59
C GLU A 12 4.10 -10.40 -5.27
N VAL A 13 4.04 -9.62 -4.20
CA VAL A 13 2.86 -8.81 -3.87
C VAL A 13 2.59 -7.75 -4.93
N LEU A 14 3.62 -7.08 -5.45
CA LEU A 14 3.44 -6.11 -6.53
C LEU A 14 2.87 -6.74 -7.82
N LYS A 15 3.16 -8.02 -8.09
CA LYS A 15 2.58 -8.72 -9.25
C LYS A 15 1.08 -8.94 -9.11
N LEU A 16 0.50 -8.90 -7.91
CA LEU A 16 -0.94 -9.08 -7.69
C LEU A 16 -1.78 -7.97 -8.35
N SER A 17 -1.19 -6.80 -8.64
CA SER A 17 -1.87 -5.75 -9.41
C SER A 17 -1.98 -6.08 -10.91
N VAL A 18 -1.10 -6.95 -11.41
CA VAL A 18 -0.96 -7.32 -12.83
C VAL A 18 -1.53 -8.71 -13.13
N GLN A 19 -1.51 -9.65 -12.17
CA GLN A 19 -2.00 -11.02 -12.33
C GLN A 19 -2.72 -11.50 -11.06
N PRO A 20 -3.72 -12.40 -11.16
CA PRO A 20 -4.30 -13.00 -12.36
C PRO A 20 -5.37 -12.13 -13.07
N GLY A 21 -5.70 -10.94 -12.54
CA GLY A 21 -6.79 -10.08 -13.02
C GLY A 21 -6.40 -8.81 -13.77
N GLY A 22 -5.13 -8.66 -14.18
CA GLY A 22 -4.48 -7.50 -14.81
C GLY A 22 -5.36 -6.33 -15.25
N LYS A 23 -5.70 -5.47 -14.30
CA LYS A 23 -6.37 -4.16 -14.51
C LYS A 23 -6.03 -3.13 -13.44
N TYR A 24 -5.20 -3.48 -12.45
CA TYR A 24 -4.86 -2.58 -11.35
C TYR A 24 -3.50 -1.96 -11.59
N GLN A 25 -3.30 -0.77 -11.04
CA GLN A 25 -2.08 -0.02 -11.18
C GLN A 25 -1.37 0.05 -9.84
N THR A 26 -0.05 -0.02 -9.88
CA THR A 26 0.81 0.19 -8.73
C THR A 26 1.74 1.36 -8.98
N GLY A 27 1.77 2.28 -8.04
CA GLY A 27 2.73 3.38 -7.99
C GLY A 27 3.32 3.49 -6.61
N GLY A 28 4.43 4.21 -6.49
CA GLY A 28 5.04 4.42 -5.20
C GLY A 28 6.05 5.54 -5.22
N VAL A 29 6.39 6.00 -4.02
CA VAL A 29 7.44 6.99 -3.81
C VAL A 29 8.41 6.46 -2.77
N ALA A 30 9.70 6.57 -3.04
CA ALA A 30 10.72 6.44 -2.03
C ALA A 30 10.84 7.78 -1.28
N LEU A 31 10.90 7.74 0.04
CA LEU A 31 11.01 8.93 0.87
C LEU A 31 11.82 8.66 2.12
N ASN A 32 12.32 9.73 2.74
CA ASN A 32 12.90 9.68 4.08
C ASN A 32 12.22 10.76 4.94
N ALA A 33 11.34 10.33 5.83
CA ALA A 33 10.65 11.20 6.76
C ALA A 33 11.10 10.96 8.21
N ALA A 34 12.30 10.42 8.42
CA ALA A 34 12.86 10.22 9.75
C ALA A 34 12.92 11.55 10.53
N HIS A 35 12.78 11.48 11.85
CA HIS A 35 12.81 12.63 12.74
C HIS A 35 14.08 13.50 12.56
N SER A 36 15.23 12.85 12.33
CA SER A 36 16.50 13.53 12.07
C SER A 36 16.52 14.34 10.77
N VAL A 37 15.73 13.94 9.77
CA VAL A 37 15.59 14.64 8.49
C VAL A 37 14.51 15.72 8.56
N ALA A 38 13.40 15.42 9.21
CA ALA A 38 12.28 16.35 9.37
C ALA A 38 12.51 17.40 10.48
N VAL A 39 13.62 17.31 11.22
CA VAL A 39 14.00 18.20 12.33
C VAL A 39 12.86 18.34 13.34
N ASN A 40 12.27 17.23 13.74
CA ASN A 40 11.16 17.17 14.70
C ASN A 40 11.26 15.94 15.62
N TYR A 41 10.36 15.82 16.59
CA TYR A 41 10.33 14.72 17.57
C TYR A 41 8.99 13.98 17.52
N PRO A 42 8.86 12.79 18.13
CA PRO A 42 7.61 12.01 18.11
C PRO A 42 6.37 12.78 18.59
N THR A 43 6.55 13.76 19.47
CA THR A 43 5.45 14.60 20.01
C THR A 43 5.16 15.86 19.19
N SER A 44 5.92 16.14 18.13
CA SER A 44 5.79 17.39 17.37
C SER A 44 4.58 17.43 16.44
N ASN A 45 3.98 16.29 16.10
CA ASN A 45 2.78 16.20 15.26
C ASN A 45 2.07 14.85 15.43
N ALA A 46 0.87 14.73 14.86
CA ALA A 46 0.06 13.51 14.87
C ALA A 46 0.25 12.61 13.63
N VAL A 47 1.36 12.77 12.89
CA VAL A 47 1.64 11.89 11.75
C VAL A 47 1.89 10.48 12.27
N LEU A 48 1.27 9.48 11.65
CA LEU A 48 1.41 8.07 12.04
C LEU A 48 2.90 7.70 12.21
N PRO A 49 3.33 7.12 13.36
CA PRO A 49 4.75 6.85 13.62
C PRO A 49 5.44 6.01 12.54
N ALA A 50 4.72 5.09 11.89
CA ALA A 50 5.24 4.26 10.80
C ALA A 50 5.85 5.06 9.63
N TRP A 51 5.45 6.33 9.42
CA TRP A 51 6.08 7.21 8.44
C TRP A 51 7.57 7.44 8.69
N ARG A 52 8.04 7.34 9.95
CA ARG A 52 9.43 7.59 10.32
C ARG A 52 10.37 6.47 9.91
N ASP A 53 9.85 5.25 9.86
CA ASP A 53 10.63 4.04 9.55
C ASP A 53 10.37 3.52 8.12
N SER A 54 9.33 4.02 7.44
CA SER A 54 9.00 3.64 6.07
C SER A 54 9.94 4.31 5.07
N ILE A 55 10.57 3.50 4.20
CA ILE A 55 11.45 3.97 3.11
C ILE A 55 10.73 4.10 1.76
N VAL A 56 9.57 3.47 1.63
CA VAL A 56 8.73 3.48 0.44
C VAL A 56 7.26 3.52 0.84
N GLN A 57 6.48 4.31 0.11
CA GLN A 57 5.03 4.26 0.16
C GLN A 57 4.51 3.66 -1.14
N ILE A 58 3.64 2.66 -1.05
CA ILE A 58 3.03 1.99 -2.21
C ILE A 58 1.54 2.33 -2.26
N LEU A 59 1.07 2.64 -3.46
CA LEU A 59 -0.33 2.82 -3.81
C LEU A 59 -0.70 1.76 -4.84
N VAL A 60 -1.74 1.00 -4.54
CA VAL A 60 -2.42 0.10 -5.48
C VAL A 60 -3.83 0.61 -5.70
N PHE A 61 -4.28 0.68 -6.95
CA PHE A 61 -5.63 1.16 -7.26
C PHE A 61 -6.21 0.51 -8.51
N ALA A 62 -7.53 0.45 -8.54
CA ALA A 62 -8.31 -0.02 -9.66
C ALA A 62 -8.89 1.20 -10.39
N PRO A 63 -8.46 1.51 -11.62
CA PRO A 63 -9.10 2.55 -12.42
C PRO A 63 -10.58 2.21 -12.63
N TRP A 64 -11.43 3.22 -12.54
CA TRP A 64 -12.85 3.05 -12.82
C TRP A 64 -13.09 2.88 -14.33
N ASP A 65 -13.78 1.82 -14.72
CA ASP A 65 -14.22 1.61 -16.10
C ASP A 65 -15.65 2.15 -16.28
N LEU A 66 -15.76 3.28 -16.99
CA LEU A 66 -17.03 3.97 -17.27
C LEU A 66 -17.96 3.18 -18.19
N LYS A 67 -17.47 2.13 -18.86
CA LYS A 67 -18.26 1.26 -19.74
C LYS A 67 -18.64 -0.07 -19.08
N ALA A 68 -18.01 -0.41 -17.96
CA ALA A 68 -18.29 -1.64 -17.23
C ALA A 68 -19.51 -1.51 -16.30
N SER A 69 -20.05 -2.63 -15.86
CA SER A 69 -21.08 -2.64 -14.82
C SER A 69 -20.51 -2.16 -13.47
N LEU A 70 -21.41 -1.70 -12.60
CA LEU A 70 -21.06 -1.42 -11.20
C LEU A 70 -20.42 -2.64 -10.54
N SER A 71 -21.00 -3.83 -10.71
CA SER A 71 -20.47 -5.08 -10.15
C SER A 71 -19.04 -5.38 -10.59
N SER A 72 -18.69 -5.08 -11.85
CA SER A 72 -17.33 -5.26 -12.34
C SER A 72 -16.34 -4.29 -11.69
N ASN A 73 -16.75 -3.05 -11.44
CA ASN A 73 -15.90 -2.08 -10.74
C ASN A 73 -15.74 -2.43 -9.24
N LEU A 74 -16.83 -2.87 -8.59
CA LEU A 74 -16.80 -3.31 -7.19
C LEU A 74 -15.94 -4.56 -6.98
N ALA A 75 -15.94 -5.50 -7.93
CA ALA A 75 -15.01 -6.64 -7.89
C ALA A 75 -13.53 -6.21 -7.84
N GLY A 76 -13.20 -5.08 -8.47
CA GLY A 76 -11.87 -4.48 -8.39
C GLY A 76 -11.52 -3.96 -7.00
N ASN A 77 -12.47 -3.25 -6.38
CA ASN A 77 -12.36 -2.81 -4.99
C ASN A 77 -12.19 -4.00 -4.03
N ASP A 78 -12.99 -5.05 -4.20
CA ASP A 78 -12.97 -6.24 -3.35
C ASP A 78 -11.62 -6.96 -3.48
N TYR A 79 -11.09 -7.10 -4.69
CA TYR A 79 -9.78 -7.71 -4.90
C TYR A 79 -8.65 -6.92 -4.23
N LEU A 80 -8.67 -5.58 -4.29
CA LEU A 80 -7.67 -4.78 -3.60
C LEU A 80 -7.74 -4.98 -2.08
N ASN A 81 -8.95 -4.97 -1.50
CA ASN A 81 -9.15 -5.09 -0.07
C ASN A 81 -8.91 -6.51 0.47
N GLN A 82 -9.25 -7.54 -0.27
CA GLN A 82 -9.21 -8.92 0.21
C GLN A 82 -7.93 -9.67 -0.19
N VAL A 83 -7.21 -9.19 -1.21
CA VAL A 83 -6.01 -9.86 -1.74
C VAL A 83 -4.78 -8.97 -1.67
N THR A 84 -4.82 -7.80 -2.31
CA THR A 84 -3.59 -7.02 -2.52
C THR A 84 -3.13 -6.31 -1.25
N VAL A 85 -4.04 -5.60 -0.55
CA VAL A 85 -3.73 -4.88 0.68
C VAL A 85 -3.29 -5.83 1.82
N PRO A 86 -3.99 -6.96 2.08
CA PRO A 86 -3.52 -7.92 3.09
C PRO A 86 -2.13 -8.48 2.79
N ALA A 87 -1.82 -8.72 1.51
CA ALA A 87 -0.49 -9.19 1.11
C ALA A 87 0.59 -8.12 1.32
N LEU A 88 0.29 -6.83 1.07
CA LEU A 88 1.19 -5.72 1.41
C LEU A 88 1.41 -5.62 2.93
N THR A 89 0.35 -5.74 3.72
CA THR A 89 0.43 -5.73 5.19
C THR A 89 1.29 -6.87 5.72
N ALA A 90 1.20 -8.07 5.11
CA ALA A 90 2.04 -9.21 5.50
C ALA A 90 3.54 -9.00 5.24
N VAL A 91 3.90 -8.20 4.22
CA VAL A 91 5.30 -7.83 3.94
C VAL A 91 5.81 -6.79 4.93
N ALA A 92 4.94 -5.89 5.40
CA ALA A 92 5.29 -4.80 6.30
C ALA A 92 4.30 -4.68 7.48
N PRO A 93 4.30 -5.65 8.42
CA PRO A 93 3.27 -5.75 9.47
C PRO A 93 3.29 -4.61 10.48
N ASN A 94 4.43 -3.94 10.64
CA ASN A 94 4.58 -2.78 11.53
C ASN A 94 4.38 -1.44 10.81
N SER A 95 3.97 -1.47 9.54
CA SER A 95 3.68 -0.26 8.76
C SER A 95 2.25 0.22 9.00
N GLY A 96 1.67 0.96 8.05
CA GLY A 96 0.28 1.34 8.09
C GLY A 96 -0.19 1.92 6.76
N ALA A 97 -1.45 2.34 6.73
CA ALA A 97 -2.04 2.99 5.56
C ALA A 97 -1.90 4.52 5.63
N TYR A 98 -1.67 5.15 4.49
CA TYR A 98 -1.84 6.59 4.38
C TYR A 98 -3.31 6.92 4.20
N LEU A 99 -3.90 7.47 5.25
CA LEU A 99 -5.35 7.69 5.37
C LEU A 99 -5.99 8.37 4.14
N ASN A 100 -5.32 9.34 3.51
CA ASN A 100 -5.85 10.04 2.33
C ASN A 100 -5.94 9.17 1.05
N LYS A 101 -5.35 7.97 1.06
CA LYS A 101 -5.37 7.01 -0.05
C LYS A 101 -5.82 5.61 0.40
N ALA A 102 -6.34 5.50 1.62
CA ALA A 102 -6.80 4.24 2.19
C ALA A 102 -8.20 3.89 1.67
N ASN A 103 -8.57 2.61 1.78
CA ASN A 103 -9.91 2.14 1.46
C ASN A 103 -10.79 2.19 2.72
N LEU A 104 -12.03 2.68 2.59
CA LEU A 104 -13.00 2.74 3.69
C LEU A 104 -13.41 1.36 4.22
N GLN A 105 -13.29 0.33 3.39
CA GLN A 105 -13.63 -1.06 3.72
C GLN A 105 -12.41 -1.90 4.12
N GLN A 106 -11.24 -1.28 4.29
CA GLN A 106 -10.06 -1.99 4.75
C GLN A 106 -10.21 -2.37 6.24
N ASP A 107 -10.12 -3.67 6.52
CA ASP A 107 -10.01 -4.18 7.89
C ASP A 107 -8.71 -3.70 8.54
N HIS A 108 -8.80 -3.36 9.83
CA HIS A 108 -7.75 -2.69 10.61
C HIS A 108 -7.20 -3.61 11.71
#